data_AF-A0A0G1JRG0-F1
#
_entry.id   AF-A0A0G1JRG0-F1
#
_cell.length_a   1.000
_cell.length_b   1.000
_cell.length_c   1.000
_cell.angle_alpha   90.00
_cell.angle_beta   90.00
_cell.angle_gamma   90.00
#
_symmetry.space_group_name_H-M   'P 1'
#
loop_
_entity.id
_entity.type
_entity.pdbx_description
1 polymer ?
#
loop_
_entity_poly.entity_id
_entity_poly.type
_entity_poly.pdbx_seq_one_letter_code
_entity_poly.pdbx_strand_id
1 'polypeptide(L)'
;MQFFGTTMFAILLLTMGTFLAGNSKEVVTFIEKTSSMSASVFFTQSTTATQLRTTFKAVPETKKKLRILLVPGHEPNFGGAEYLDIKERDLNADLALILARYLVEDGHYEVAMTRGKDGWNPDFQNYFTAKDEEIKAFVRSQKMEMVRLIEEGKVFKMSKQAPHNAAQSDVALRLFGINKWANDHQIDMVIHIHFNDSFPRKPTLPGEHNGFTIYTPEYQYSNSQATAEIAKNIFKRLARMFPVSSLPKEDQGVVEDQDLIAVGNSNSVDAASMVIEYGYIYEPQLRTPDVRRLALKELAFQTYLGLADFFGEASLVAGSHGSTLLLLWQMLKYSRFKRHLLIKVFIPHQAIHATPARSRGFLVRARVRHSMHFSINSESKTSGVLSEKRHAQNFANFFNQT
;
A
#
# COMPACT_ATOMS: atom_id res chain seq x y z
N MET A 1 47.82 46.22 45.32
CA MET A 1 46.37 46.21 45.62
C MET A 1 45.75 45.08 44.82
N GLN A 2 45.36 44.01 45.50
CA GLN A 2 44.88 42.74 44.95
C GLN A 2 43.35 42.63 45.06
N PHE A 3 42.75 41.99 44.04
CA PHE A 3 41.62 41.05 44.08
C PHE A 3 40.43 41.32 45.03
N PHE A 4 39.32 41.78 44.45
CA PHE A 4 37.95 41.40 44.88
C PHE A 4 37.03 41.36 43.65
N GLY A 5 36.78 40.15 43.12
CA GLY A 5 35.90 39.97 41.96
C GLY A 5 35.50 38.54 41.61
N THR A 6 35.84 37.54 42.42
CA THR A 6 35.62 36.11 42.08
C THR A 6 34.86 35.30 43.14
N THR A 7 34.36 35.90 44.23
CA THR A 7 33.75 35.14 45.34
C THR A 7 32.21 35.07 45.35
N MET A 8 31.50 35.79 44.48
CA MET A 8 30.02 35.73 44.45
C MET A 8 29.43 34.74 43.42
N PHE A 9 30.22 34.18 42.50
CA PHE A 9 29.74 33.21 41.51
C PHE A 9 29.92 31.75 41.93
N ALA A 10 30.85 31.47 42.85
CA ALA A 10 31.12 30.11 43.34
C ALA A 10 30.10 29.63 44.39
N ILE A 11 29.44 30.55 45.11
CA ILE A 11 28.46 30.19 46.15
C ILE A 11 27.07 29.90 45.54
N LEU A 12 26.73 30.50 44.38
CA LEU A 12 25.47 30.22 43.69
C LEU A 12 25.45 28.85 42.99
N LEU A 13 26.63 28.35 42.57
CA LEU A 13 26.76 27.02 41.97
C LEU A 13 26.84 25.88 42.99
N LEU A 14 27.26 26.14 44.23
CA LEU A 14 27.27 25.12 45.29
C LEU A 14 25.93 24.96 46.01
N THR A 15 25.04 25.95 45.99
CA THR A 15 23.69 25.83 46.59
C THR A 15 22.64 25.26 45.64
N MET A 16 22.88 25.32 44.31
CA MET A 16 22.03 24.61 43.33
C MET A 16 22.37 23.11 43.24
N GLY A 17 23.63 22.74 43.55
CA GLY A 17 24.11 21.35 43.55
C GLY A 17 23.53 20.48 44.66
N THR A 18 23.04 21.08 45.76
CA THR A 18 22.46 20.34 46.89
C THR A 18 20.94 20.26 46.86
N PHE A 19 20.25 21.04 46.01
CA PHE A 19 18.79 20.93 45.83
C PHE A 19 18.37 19.93 44.74
N LEU A 20 19.29 19.53 43.84
CA LEU A 20 19.04 18.56 42.78
C LEU A 20 19.44 17.12 43.10
N ALA A 21 19.88 16.84 44.34
CA ALA A 21 20.13 15.48 44.82
C ALA A 21 18.87 14.80 45.38
N GLY A 22 17.70 15.45 45.32
CA GLY A 22 16.46 14.99 45.97
C GLY A 22 15.42 14.32 45.08
N ASN A 23 15.41 14.54 43.74
CA ASN A 23 14.36 14.01 42.86
C ASN A 23 14.92 13.63 41.48
N SER A 24 15.74 12.58 41.44
CA SER A 24 16.38 12.07 40.21
C SER A 24 15.43 11.40 39.22
N LYS A 25 14.16 11.16 39.57
CA LYS A 25 13.18 10.50 38.69
C LYS A 25 12.37 11.46 37.79
N GLU A 26 12.17 12.71 38.22
CA GLU A 26 11.43 13.70 37.42
C GLU A 26 12.32 14.47 36.43
N VAL A 27 13.60 14.66 36.76
CA VAL A 27 14.56 15.31 35.85
C VAL A 27 14.94 14.40 34.68
N VAL A 28 15.05 13.09 34.92
CA VAL A 28 15.32 12.09 33.86
C VAL A 28 14.15 11.98 32.88
N THR A 29 12.91 12.04 33.37
CA THR A 29 11.72 12.02 32.51
C THR A 29 11.51 13.34 31.75
N PHE A 30 11.97 14.48 32.28
CA PHE A 30 11.93 15.76 31.57
C PHE A 30 12.99 15.83 30.44
N ILE A 31 14.19 15.26 30.66
CA ILE A 31 15.26 15.22 29.66
C ILE A 31 14.94 14.21 28.52
N GLU A 32 14.34 13.05 28.82
CA GLU A 32 13.86 12.12 27.78
C GLU A 32 12.74 12.71 26.92
N LYS A 33 11.90 13.58 27.48
CA LYS A 33 10.77 14.18 26.76
C LYS A 33 11.17 15.41 25.93
N THR A 34 12.35 15.97 26.17
CA THR A 34 12.89 17.15 25.45
C THR A 34 13.94 16.78 24.41
N SER A 35 14.59 15.62 24.54
CA SER A 35 15.52 15.10 23.52
C SER A 35 14.82 14.72 22.21
N SER A 36 13.61 14.15 22.27
CA SER A 36 12.79 13.83 21.09
C SER A 36 12.27 15.07 20.34
N MET A 37 12.17 16.21 21.02
CA MET A 37 11.80 17.50 20.43
C MET A 37 13.00 18.30 19.92
N SER A 38 14.23 17.95 20.30
CA SER A 38 15.42 18.74 19.95
C SER A 38 16.09 18.26 18.66
N ALA A 39 15.98 16.97 18.31
CA ALA A 39 16.52 16.46 17.04
C ALA A 39 15.75 16.97 15.81
N SER A 40 14.45 17.28 15.94
CA SER A 40 13.63 17.85 14.86
C SER A 40 13.94 19.32 14.57
N VAL A 41 14.66 20.01 15.46
CA VAL A 41 15.02 21.43 15.30
C VAL A 41 16.25 21.59 14.40
N PHE A 42 17.02 20.52 14.18
CA PHE A 42 18.27 20.57 13.42
C PHE A 42 18.20 19.99 12.00
N PHE A 43 17.08 19.37 11.61
CA PHE A 43 16.90 18.81 10.26
C PHE A 43 15.79 19.53 9.50
N THR A 44 16.09 20.06 8.32
CA THR A 44 15.07 20.61 7.42
C THR A 44 14.20 19.47 6.91
N GLN A 45 12.90 19.55 7.17
CA GLN A 45 11.94 18.58 6.65
C GLN A 45 11.91 18.65 5.12
N SER A 46 12.09 17.51 4.47
CA SER A 46 12.02 17.37 3.01
C SER A 46 10.57 17.42 2.51
N THR A 47 9.65 16.97 3.36
CA THR A 47 8.20 17.08 3.15
C THR A 47 7.48 17.34 4.47
N THR A 48 6.35 18.04 4.42
CA THR A 48 5.55 18.37 5.61
C THR A 48 4.07 18.05 5.37
N ALA A 49 3.37 17.68 6.45
CA ALA A 49 1.92 17.45 6.38
C ALA A 49 1.16 18.68 5.86
N THR A 50 1.62 19.89 6.21
CA THR A 50 1.04 21.15 5.71
C THR A 50 1.21 21.32 4.21
N GLN A 51 2.41 21.05 3.66
CA GLN A 51 2.65 21.12 2.22
C GLN A 51 1.78 20.10 1.46
N LEU A 52 1.69 18.86 1.96
CA LEU A 52 0.86 17.82 1.34
C LEU A 52 -0.63 18.21 1.35
N ARG A 53 -1.15 18.67 2.50
CA ARG A 53 -2.55 19.14 2.61
C ARG A 53 -2.85 20.33 1.72
N THR A 54 -1.91 21.26 1.59
CA THR A 54 -2.05 22.45 0.74
C THR A 54 -2.12 22.03 -0.72
N THR A 55 -1.22 21.14 -1.15
CA THR A 55 -1.20 20.61 -2.52
C THR A 55 -2.49 19.86 -2.84
N PHE A 56 -2.96 18.99 -1.93
CA PHE A 56 -4.23 18.28 -2.08
C PHE A 56 -5.41 19.24 -2.29
N LYS A 57 -5.56 20.25 -1.44
CA LYS A 57 -6.68 21.20 -1.51
C LYS A 57 -6.65 22.07 -2.77
N ALA A 58 -5.47 22.29 -3.34
CA ALA A 58 -5.30 23.11 -4.54
C ALA A 58 -5.58 22.37 -5.85
N VAL A 59 -5.78 21.04 -5.84
CA VAL A 59 -5.99 20.26 -7.08
C VAL A 59 -7.19 20.73 -7.91
N PRO A 60 -8.38 21.03 -7.34
CA PRO A 60 -9.53 21.45 -8.13
C PRO A 60 -9.25 22.70 -8.98
N GLU A 61 -8.44 23.62 -8.44
CA GLU A 61 -8.09 24.91 -9.04
C GLU A 61 -6.88 24.80 -9.97
N THR A 62 -5.79 24.22 -9.50
CA THR A 62 -4.50 24.20 -10.20
C THR A 62 -4.36 23.04 -11.20
N LYS A 63 -5.20 22.01 -11.05
CA LYS A 63 -5.06 20.70 -11.71
C LYS A 63 -3.75 19.96 -11.43
N LYS A 64 -2.86 20.51 -10.60
CA LYS A 64 -1.63 19.86 -10.16
C LYS A 64 -1.98 18.84 -9.08
N LYS A 65 -1.92 17.57 -9.43
CA LYS A 65 -2.24 16.44 -8.55
C LYS A 65 -1.09 16.13 -7.60
N LEU A 66 -1.40 15.50 -6.46
CA LEU A 66 -0.41 14.87 -5.61
C LEU A 66 0.13 13.61 -6.28
N ARG A 67 1.45 13.46 -6.33
CA ARG A 67 2.13 12.38 -7.03
C ARG A 67 2.44 11.26 -6.03
N ILE A 68 1.81 10.10 -6.24
CA ILE A 68 2.00 8.92 -5.41
C ILE A 68 2.72 7.84 -6.21
N LEU A 69 3.82 7.32 -5.65
CA LEU A 69 4.48 6.13 -6.16
C LEU A 69 4.07 4.92 -5.34
N LEU A 70 3.45 3.94 -5.99
CA LEU A 70 3.20 2.63 -5.40
C LEU A 70 4.31 1.66 -5.79
N VAL A 71 4.88 0.99 -4.78
CA VAL A 71 5.99 0.05 -4.97
C VAL A 71 5.54 -1.34 -4.53
N PRO A 72 5.05 -2.19 -5.45
CA PRO A 72 4.85 -3.60 -5.16
C PRO A 72 6.17 -4.25 -4.75
N GLY A 73 6.28 -4.70 -3.50
CA GLY A 73 7.51 -5.25 -2.93
C GLY A 73 8.03 -6.47 -3.67
N HIS A 74 9.35 -6.67 -3.66
CA HIS A 74 10.10 -7.71 -4.40
C HIS A 74 10.19 -7.48 -5.91
N GLU A 75 11.05 -8.29 -6.54
CA GLU A 75 11.29 -8.28 -7.98
C GLU A 75 10.15 -9.00 -8.71
N PRO A 76 9.85 -8.67 -9.98
CA PRO A 76 8.77 -9.32 -10.71
C PRO A 76 8.92 -10.84 -10.80
N ASN A 77 10.15 -11.32 -10.97
CA ASN A 77 10.44 -12.72 -11.27
C ASN A 77 11.02 -13.51 -10.09
N PHE A 78 11.41 -12.86 -9.00
CA PHE A 78 12.04 -13.53 -7.85
C PHE A 78 11.86 -12.74 -6.54
N GLY A 79 12.19 -13.36 -5.42
CA GLY A 79 12.02 -12.77 -4.10
C GLY A 79 10.58 -12.88 -3.58
N GLY A 80 10.44 -12.46 -2.32
CA GLY A 80 9.22 -12.58 -1.54
C GLY A 80 8.93 -13.97 -1.02
N ALA A 81 8.03 -14.03 -0.06
CA ALA A 81 7.55 -15.28 0.50
C ALA A 81 6.70 -16.06 -0.50
N GLU A 82 6.67 -17.39 -0.33
CA GLU A 82 5.77 -18.28 -1.04
C GLU A 82 5.04 -19.18 -0.04
N TYR A 83 3.73 -19.34 -0.24
CA TYR A 83 2.90 -20.24 0.54
C TYR A 83 1.92 -20.95 -0.38
N LEU A 84 2.08 -22.27 -0.53
CA LEU A 84 1.36 -23.07 -1.51
C LEU A 84 1.52 -22.47 -2.92
N ASP A 85 0.43 -22.10 -3.60
CA ASP A 85 0.42 -21.46 -4.91
C ASP A 85 0.47 -19.92 -4.84
N ILE A 86 0.61 -19.35 -3.64
CA ILE A 86 0.57 -17.91 -3.40
C ILE A 86 2.00 -17.38 -3.34
N LYS A 87 2.24 -16.31 -4.11
CA LYS A 87 3.51 -15.59 -4.16
C LYS A 87 3.29 -14.19 -3.65
N GLU A 88 4.10 -13.75 -2.69
CA GLU A 88 4.00 -12.43 -2.10
C GLU A 88 4.09 -11.33 -3.17
N ARG A 89 5.06 -11.44 -4.09
CA ARG A 89 5.26 -10.51 -5.20
C ARG A 89 4.03 -10.33 -6.09
N ASP A 90 3.20 -11.36 -6.23
CA ASP A 90 1.97 -11.31 -7.03
C ASP A 90 0.83 -10.66 -6.23
N LEU A 91 0.74 -10.94 -4.93
CA LEU A 91 -0.20 -10.26 -4.02
C LEU A 91 0.08 -8.76 -3.95
N ASN A 92 1.35 -8.39 -3.83
CA ASN A 92 1.80 -7.01 -3.77
C ASN A 92 1.36 -6.24 -5.04
N ALA A 93 1.53 -6.86 -6.22
CA ALA A 93 1.11 -6.26 -7.48
C ALA A 93 -0.42 -6.14 -7.61
N ASP A 94 -1.17 -7.17 -7.18
CA ASP A 94 -2.63 -7.13 -7.20
C ASP A 94 -3.19 -6.03 -6.29
N LEU A 95 -2.69 -5.92 -5.05
CA LEU A 95 -3.11 -4.90 -4.11
C LEU A 95 -2.78 -3.50 -4.64
N ALA A 96 -1.56 -3.31 -5.14
CA ALA A 96 -1.12 -2.03 -5.70
C ALA A 96 -2.00 -1.58 -6.87
N LEU A 97 -2.35 -2.51 -7.77
CA LEU A 97 -3.23 -2.21 -8.89
C LEU A 97 -4.64 -1.78 -8.42
N ILE A 98 -5.17 -2.42 -7.37
CA ILE A 98 -6.47 -2.03 -6.82
C ILE A 98 -6.39 -0.67 -6.12
N LEU A 99 -5.34 -0.43 -5.32
CA LEU A 99 -5.11 0.86 -4.66
C LEU A 99 -4.95 1.98 -5.67
N ALA A 100 -4.18 1.76 -6.74
CA ALA A 100 -4.00 2.72 -7.82
C ALA A 100 -5.34 3.16 -8.44
N ARG A 101 -6.30 2.24 -8.62
CA ARG A 101 -7.63 2.57 -9.15
C ARG A 101 -8.39 3.52 -8.23
N TYR A 102 -8.42 3.23 -6.93
CA TYR A 102 -9.05 4.12 -5.95
C TYR A 102 -8.45 5.53 -5.96
N LEU A 103 -7.12 5.62 -6.02
CA LEU A 103 -6.41 6.90 -6.05
C LEU A 103 -6.63 7.66 -7.36
N VAL A 104 -6.60 6.98 -8.51
CA VAL A 104 -6.84 7.64 -9.81
C VAL A 104 -8.29 8.11 -9.93
N GLU A 105 -9.26 7.31 -9.49
CA GLU A 105 -10.70 7.65 -9.52
C GLU A 105 -11.05 8.85 -8.63
N ASP A 106 -10.34 9.05 -7.52
CA ASP A 106 -10.51 10.20 -6.62
C ASP A 106 -10.21 11.54 -7.31
N GLY A 107 -9.31 11.54 -8.31
CA GLY A 107 -8.98 12.71 -9.11
C GLY A 107 -7.95 13.66 -8.49
N HIS A 108 -7.63 13.55 -7.19
CA HIS A 108 -6.60 14.35 -6.54
C HIS A 108 -5.18 13.82 -6.74
N TYR A 109 -5.04 12.59 -7.23
CA TYR A 109 -3.76 11.88 -7.30
C TYR A 109 -3.33 11.59 -8.75
N GLU A 110 -2.03 11.74 -8.99
CA GLU A 110 -1.29 11.16 -10.10
C GLU A 110 -0.53 9.94 -9.54
N VAL A 111 -0.70 8.77 -10.15
CA VAL A 111 -0.19 7.52 -9.59
C VAL A 111 0.79 6.87 -10.55
N ALA A 112 2.00 6.59 -10.05
CA ALA A 112 2.99 5.75 -10.72
C ALA A 112 3.10 4.40 -9.99
N MET A 113 3.43 3.35 -10.73
CA MET A 113 3.73 2.02 -10.20
C MET A 113 5.07 1.54 -10.71
N THR A 114 5.90 0.98 -9.83
CA THR A 114 7.24 0.50 -10.23
C THR A 114 7.18 -0.76 -11.07
N ARG A 115 6.20 -1.64 -10.84
CA ARG A 115 6.03 -2.90 -11.59
C ARG A 115 4.59 -3.41 -11.58
N GLY A 116 4.30 -4.31 -12.52
CA GLY A 116 3.14 -5.20 -12.46
C GLY A 116 3.53 -6.62 -12.01
N LYS A 117 2.69 -7.59 -12.34
CA LYS A 117 3.01 -9.02 -12.21
C LYS A 117 4.02 -9.48 -13.27
N ASP A 118 3.85 -9.00 -14.49
CA ASP A 118 4.56 -9.52 -15.65
C ASP A 118 5.94 -8.87 -15.87
N GLY A 119 6.30 -7.85 -15.08
CA GLY A 119 7.58 -7.16 -15.22
C GLY A 119 7.63 -5.78 -14.58
N TRP A 120 8.83 -5.22 -14.60
CA TRP A 120 9.09 -3.82 -14.27
C TRP A 120 8.33 -2.88 -15.23
N ASN A 121 7.87 -1.76 -14.70
CA ASN A 121 7.44 -0.65 -15.55
C ASN A 121 8.64 -0.20 -16.41
N PRO A 122 8.49 -0.02 -17.74
CA PRO A 122 9.57 0.39 -18.62
C PRO A 122 10.31 1.64 -18.15
N ASP A 123 9.64 2.62 -17.55
CA ASP A 123 10.28 3.84 -17.06
C ASP A 123 11.30 3.54 -15.95
N PHE A 124 10.95 2.63 -15.05
CA PHE A 124 11.83 2.20 -13.96
C PHE A 124 12.94 1.29 -14.48
N GLN A 125 12.61 0.35 -15.37
CA GLN A 125 13.62 -0.52 -16.00
C GLN A 125 14.68 0.31 -16.74
N ASN A 126 14.24 1.29 -17.53
CA ASN A 126 15.11 2.20 -18.26
C ASN A 126 15.91 3.08 -17.30
N TYR A 127 15.29 3.59 -16.23
CA TYR A 127 15.98 4.39 -15.24
C TYR A 127 17.10 3.60 -14.54
N PHE A 128 16.85 2.37 -14.09
CA PHE A 128 17.88 1.53 -13.46
C PHE A 128 19.06 1.27 -14.39
N THR A 129 18.81 1.07 -15.69
CA THR A 129 19.87 0.84 -16.68
C THR A 129 20.61 2.12 -17.04
N ALA A 130 19.89 3.21 -17.33
CA ALA A 130 20.49 4.46 -17.81
C ALA A 130 21.18 5.26 -16.69
N LYS A 131 20.72 5.09 -15.44
CA LYS A 131 21.19 5.84 -14.27
C LYS A 131 22.01 5.00 -13.30
N ASP A 132 22.45 3.79 -13.67
CA ASP A 132 23.16 2.86 -12.79
C ASP A 132 24.33 3.52 -12.00
N GLU A 133 25.22 4.22 -12.69
CA GLU A 133 26.35 4.92 -12.03
C GLU A 133 25.90 6.12 -11.18
N GLU A 134 24.87 6.84 -11.61
CA GLU A 134 24.28 7.94 -10.82
C GLU A 134 23.60 7.41 -9.54
N ILE A 135 22.94 6.26 -9.61
CA ILE A 135 22.34 5.58 -8.45
C ILE A 135 23.45 5.14 -7.50
N LYS A 136 24.52 4.50 -7.99
CA LYS A 136 25.67 4.12 -7.14
C LYS A 136 26.31 5.34 -6.48
N ALA A 137 26.47 6.44 -7.21
CA ALA A 137 26.99 7.69 -6.67
C ALA A 137 26.08 8.27 -5.59
N PHE A 138 24.76 8.27 -5.83
CA PHE A 138 23.74 8.68 -4.87
C PHE A 138 23.77 7.83 -3.58
N VAL A 139 23.88 6.50 -3.69
CA VAL A 139 24.00 5.63 -2.50
C VAL A 139 25.24 5.98 -1.68
N ARG A 140 26.39 6.18 -2.36
CA ARG A 140 27.63 6.58 -1.68
C ARG A 140 27.49 7.92 -0.99
N SER A 141 26.91 8.93 -1.65
CA SER A 141 26.76 10.26 -1.06
C SER A 141 25.84 10.25 0.15
N GLN A 142 24.68 9.57 0.07
CA GLN A 142 23.74 9.49 1.19
C GLN A 142 24.36 8.77 2.39
N LYS A 143 25.07 7.67 2.16
CA LYS A 143 25.76 6.94 3.25
C LYS A 143 26.89 7.75 3.88
N MET A 144 27.70 8.45 3.08
CA MET A 144 28.77 9.31 3.61
C MET A 144 28.21 10.49 4.42
N GLU A 145 27.12 11.10 3.94
CA GLU A 145 26.45 12.17 4.66
C GLU A 145 25.85 11.67 5.98
N MET A 146 25.21 10.50 6.00
CA MET A 146 24.70 9.90 7.23
C MET A 146 25.82 9.59 8.23
N VAL A 147 26.98 9.09 7.77
CA VAL A 147 28.16 8.90 8.63
C VAL A 147 28.60 10.24 9.24
N ARG A 148 28.72 11.29 8.42
CA ARG A 148 29.07 12.63 8.89
C ARG A 148 28.08 13.15 9.94
N LEU A 149 26.78 12.99 9.71
CA LEU A 149 25.73 13.40 10.66
C LEU A 149 25.82 12.63 11.99
N ILE A 150 26.20 11.35 11.96
CA ILE A 150 26.42 10.54 13.16
C ILE A 150 27.68 11.00 13.91
N GLU A 151 28.78 11.25 13.20
CA GLU A 151 30.03 11.73 13.79
C GLU A 151 29.87 13.13 14.43
N GLU A 152 29.02 13.98 13.85
CA GLU A 152 28.67 15.29 14.38
C GLU A 152 27.64 15.25 15.53
N GLY A 153 27.11 14.07 15.88
CA GLY A 153 26.10 13.92 16.92
C GLY A 153 24.73 14.52 16.54
N LYS A 154 24.46 14.68 15.23
CA LYS A 154 23.18 15.17 14.70
C LYS A 154 22.17 14.05 14.48
N VAL A 155 22.65 12.83 14.24
CA VAL A 155 21.85 11.61 14.13
C VAL A 155 22.47 10.52 14.98
N PHE A 156 21.65 9.71 15.64
CA PHE A 156 22.08 8.57 16.45
C PHE A 156 21.55 7.27 15.88
N LYS A 157 22.37 6.20 15.96
CA LYS A 157 21.95 4.86 15.56
C LYS A 157 20.96 4.27 16.55
N MET A 158 19.86 3.71 16.05
CA MET A 158 18.85 3.07 16.87
C MET A 158 19.19 1.60 17.14
N SER A 159 19.25 1.23 18.43
CA SER A 159 19.68 -0.09 18.89
C SER A 159 18.57 -1.14 18.99
N LYS A 160 17.29 -0.75 18.85
CA LYS A 160 16.12 -1.61 19.08
C LYS A 160 15.07 -1.53 17.97
N GLN A 161 15.47 -1.82 16.74
CA GLN A 161 14.55 -1.87 15.59
C GLN A 161 13.92 -3.27 15.43
N ALA A 162 12.89 -3.39 14.61
CA ALA A 162 12.35 -4.67 14.21
C ALA A 162 13.39 -5.45 13.38
N PRO A 163 13.46 -6.79 13.49
CA PRO A 163 14.41 -7.55 12.71
C PRO A 163 14.02 -7.55 11.22
N HIS A 164 14.97 -7.26 10.35
CA HIS A 164 14.79 -7.30 8.90
C HIS A 164 15.90 -8.11 8.22
N ASN A 165 15.54 -8.81 7.14
CA ASN A 165 16.51 -9.45 6.29
C ASN A 165 17.18 -8.40 5.40
N ALA A 166 18.51 -8.48 5.30
CA ALA A 166 19.24 -7.64 4.34
C ALA A 166 18.84 -8.02 2.90
N ALA A 167 18.57 -7.01 2.07
CA ALA A 167 18.37 -7.20 0.65
C ALA A 167 19.68 -7.63 -0.04
N GLN A 168 19.56 -8.43 -1.12
CA GLN A 168 20.71 -8.72 -2.00
C GLN A 168 21.26 -7.41 -2.59
N SER A 169 22.55 -7.37 -2.92
CA SER A 169 23.22 -6.11 -3.28
C SER A 169 22.62 -5.42 -4.51
N ASP A 170 22.17 -6.17 -5.52
CA ASP A 170 21.51 -5.63 -6.71
C ASP A 170 20.09 -5.13 -6.39
N VAL A 171 19.32 -5.88 -5.59
CA VAL A 171 17.99 -5.48 -5.10
C VAL A 171 18.10 -4.21 -4.24
N ALA A 172 19.08 -4.14 -3.34
CA ALA A 172 19.35 -2.96 -2.53
C ALA A 172 19.67 -1.75 -3.41
N LEU A 173 20.48 -1.93 -4.46
CA LEU A 173 20.79 -0.87 -5.42
C LEU A 173 19.52 -0.39 -6.15
N ARG A 174 18.63 -1.30 -6.58
CA ARG A 174 17.35 -0.92 -7.19
C ARG A 174 16.42 -0.20 -6.21
N LEU A 175 16.38 -0.59 -4.94
CA LEU A 175 15.61 0.13 -3.91
C LEU A 175 16.11 1.56 -3.73
N PHE A 176 17.43 1.78 -3.66
CA PHE A 176 17.98 3.14 -3.69
C PHE A 176 17.71 3.85 -5.02
N GLY A 177 17.68 3.12 -6.13
CA GLY A 177 17.28 3.64 -7.43
C GLY A 177 15.83 4.12 -7.46
N ILE A 178 14.91 3.42 -6.77
CA ILE A 178 13.51 3.84 -6.60
C ILE A 178 13.44 5.11 -5.77
N ASN A 179 14.18 5.20 -4.66
CA ASN A 179 14.23 6.42 -3.86
C ASN A 179 14.77 7.60 -4.66
N LYS A 180 15.86 7.40 -5.40
CA LYS A 180 16.41 8.43 -6.28
C LYS A 180 15.42 8.84 -7.37
N TRP A 181 14.74 7.88 -8.00
CA TRP A 181 13.71 8.16 -8.99
C TRP A 181 12.59 9.01 -8.38
N ALA A 182 12.15 8.68 -7.17
CA ALA A 182 11.11 9.43 -6.46
C ALA A 182 11.55 10.89 -6.23
N ASN A 183 12.79 11.12 -5.83
CA ASN A 183 13.33 12.47 -5.65
C ASN A 183 13.46 13.23 -6.98
N ASP A 184 14.06 12.60 -8.00
CA ASP A 184 14.22 13.18 -9.34
C ASP A 184 12.86 13.58 -9.98
N HIS A 185 11.80 12.84 -9.64
CA HIS A 185 10.45 13.06 -10.15
C HIS A 185 9.55 13.75 -9.12
N GLN A 186 10.08 14.32 -8.04
CA GLN A 186 9.32 15.11 -7.06
C GLN A 186 8.04 14.39 -6.60
N ILE A 187 8.17 13.10 -6.28
CA ILE A 187 7.06 12.31 -5.73
C ILE A 187 6.73 12.85 -4.34
N ASP A 188 5.44 13.02 -4.06
CA ASP A 188 4.97 13.53 -2.77
C ASP A 188 4.87 12.41 -1.72
N MET A 189 4.50 11.20 -2.16
CA MET A 189 4.33 10.04 -1.29
C MET A 189 4.75 8.73 -1.97
N VAL A 190 5.43 7.86 -1.24
CA VAL A 190 5.80 6.50 -1.66
C VAL A 190 5.14 5.50 -0.71
N ILE A 191 4.44 4.52 -1.26
CA ILE A 191 3.83 3.42 -0.50
C ILE A 191 4.39 2.10 -1.02
N HIS A 192 5.25 1.49 -0.21
CA HIS A 192 5.71 0.12 -0.43
C HIS A 192 4.66 -0.87 0.09
N ILE A 193 4.30 -1.83 -0.76
CA ILE A 193 3.22 -2.78 -0.51
C ILE A 193 3.83 -4.16 -0.37
N HIS A 194 3.66 -4.75 0.81
CA HIS A 194 4.21 -6.06 1.16
C HIS A 194 3.19 -6.93 1.90
N PHE A 195 3.48 -8.23 1.95
CA PHE A 195 2.83 -9.18 2.85
C PHE A 195 3.92 -9.97 3.59
N ASN A 196 3.78 -10.09 4.90
CA ASN A 196 4.81 -10.66 5.75
C ASN A 196 4.83 -12.20 5.69
N ASP A 197 5.89 -12.80 6.22
CA ASP A 197 6.00 -14.23 6.46
C ASP A 197 6.80 -14.49 7.74
N SER A 198 6.41 -15.52 8.50
CA SER A 198 7.16 -15.95 9.68
C SER A 198 8.07 -17.13 9.33
N PHE A 199 9.37 -16.88 9.23
CA PHE A 199 10.39 -17.90 9.03
C PHE A 199 11.16 -18.19 10.33
N PRO A 200 11.59 -19.44 10.60
CA PRO A 200 11.39 -20.64 9.79
C PRO A 200 10.00 -21.28 9.97
N ARG A 201 9.39 -21.72 8.86
CA ARG A 201 8.19 -22.57 8.86
C ARG A 201 8.24 -23.61 7.73
N LYS A 202 7.44 -24.68 7.85
CA LYS A 202 7.25 -25.62 6.73
C LYS A 202 6.49 -24.91 5.60
N PRO A 203 6.89 -25.05 4.32
CA PRO A 203 6.25 -24.33 3.21
C PRO A 203 4.74 -24.54 3.09
N THR A 204 4.22 -25.68 3.56
CA THR A 204 2.79 -26.05 3.51
C THR A 204 2.00 -25.67 4.76
N LEU A 205 2.67 -25.23 5.83
CA LEU A 205 2.02 -24.84 7.09
C LEU A 205 2.06 -23.33 7.27
N PRO A 206 1.02 -22.73 7.87
CA PRO A 206 1.08 -21.33 8.29
C PRO A 206 2.16 -21.13 9.34
N GLY A 207 2.72 -19.93 9.39
CA GLY A 207 3.59 -19.47 10.47
C GLY A 207 2.81 -19.07 11.73
N GLU A 208 3.54 -18.59 12.74
CA GLU A 208 2.98 -18.29 14.07
C GLU A 208 2.37 -16.89 14.16
N HIS A 209 2.82 -15.94 13.35
CA HIS A 209 2.34 -14.57 13.40
C HIS A 209 1.22 -14.28 12.39
N ASN A 210 0.44 -13.23 12.63
CA ASN A 210 -0.64 -12.76 11.77
C ASN A 210 -0.81 -11.25 11.98
N GLY A 211 -1.54 -10.59 11.08
CA GLY A 211 -1.87 -9.18 11.18
C GLY A 211 -0.91 -8.25 10.45
N PHE A 212 -1.30 -6.99 10.35
CA PHE A 212 -0.60 -5.97 9.56
C PHE A 212 0.29 -5.07 10.41
N THR A 213 1.30 -4.49 9.80
CA THR A 213 2.14 -3.43 10.40
C THR A 213 2.50 -2.38 9.35
N ILE A 214 2.81 -1.16 9.79
CA ILE A 214 3.26 -0.06 8.93
C ILE A 214 4.62 0.42 9.43
N TYR A 215 5.65 0.29 8.60
CA TYR A 215 6.95 0.89 8.85
C TYR A 215 7.02 2.31 8.31
N THR A 216 7.63 3.18 9.10
CA THR A 216 7.84 4.59 8.81
C THR A 216 9.30 4.96 9.04
N PRO A 217 9.80 6.05 8.42
CA PRO A 217 11.16 6.52 8.67
C PRO A 217 11.29 6.91 10.13
N GLU A 218 12.42 6.56 10.72
CA GLU A 218 12.73 6.95 12.09
C GLU A 218 12.73 8.48 12.28
N TYR A 219 12.31 8.95 13.46
CA TYR A 219 11.98 10.36 13.72
C TYR A 219 13.08 11.38 13.34
N GLN A 220 14.36 10.97 13.30
CA GLN A 220 15.49 11.83 12.93
C GLN A 220 15.60 12.09 11.42
N TYR A 221 14.84 11.38 10.58
CA TYR A 221 14.87 11.54 9.12
C TYR A 221 13.95 12.66 8.63
N SER A 222 14.34 13.30 7.53
CA SER A 222 13.68 14.50 6.99
C SER A 222 12.22 14.30 6.58
N ASN A 223 11.84 13.06 6.23
CA ASN A 223 10.51 12.69 5.79
C ASN A 223 9.67 12.00 6.90
N SER A 224 10.19 11.90 8.13
CA SER A 224 9.60 11.09 9.20
C SER A 224 8.24 11.62 9.67
N GLN A 225 8.15 12.91 10.02
CA GLN A 225 6.96 13.48 10.66
C GLN A 225 5.72 13.38 9.75
N ALA A 226 5.83 13.83 8.50
CA ALA A 226 4.71 13.75 7.56
C ALA A 226 4.28 12.30 7.35
N THR A 227 5.24 11.39 7.20
CA THR A 227 4.96 9.96 7.04
C THR A 227 4.24 9.38 8.24
N ALA A 228 4.70 9.66 9.47
CA ALA A 228 4.07 9.17 10.70
C ALA A 228 2.62 9.66 10.82
N GLU A 229 2.34 10.92 10.47
CA GLU A 229 0.98 11.46 10.47
C GLU A 229 0.05 10.76 9.46
N ILE A 230 0.56 10.45 8.26
CA ILE A 230 -0.20 9.72 7.23
C ILE A 230 -0.43 8.27 7.69
N ALA A 231 0.64 7.58 8.09
CA ALA A 231 0.61 6.19 8.54
C ALA A 231 -0.39 5.98 9.69
N LYS A 232 -0.47 6.93 10.63
CA LYS A 232 -1.43 6.88 11.74
C LYS A 232 -2.89 6.89 11.27
N ASN A 233 -3.22 7.59 10.18
CA ASN A 233 -4.59 7.61 9.64
C ASN A 233 -4.91 6.32 8.88
N ILE A 234 -3.96 5.80 8.09
CA ILE A 234 -4.06 4.49 7.44
C ILE A 234 -4.22 3.37 8.48
N PHE A 235 -3.37 3.37 9.50
CA PHE A 235 -3.43 2.42 10.61
C PHE A 235 -4.82 2.39 11.27
N LYS A 236 -5.38 3.57 11.60
CA LYS A 236 -6.72 3.66 12.20
C LYS A 236 -7.82 3.03 11.35
N ARG A 237 -7.70 3.07 10.02
CA ARG A 237 -8.67 2.46 9.11
C ARG A 237 -8.47 0.95 9.02
N LEU A 238 -7.24 0.51 8.81
CA LEU A 238 -6.90 -0.92 8.75
C LEU A 238 -7.23 -1.64 10.06
N ALA A 239 -6.86 -1.07 11.22
CA ALA A 239 -7.06 -1.67 12.54
C ALA A 239 -8.54 -1.85 12.94
N ARG A 240 -9.49 -1.23 12.23
CA ARG A 240 -10.93 -1.47 12.44
C ARG A 240 -11.40 -2.79 11.86
N MET A 241 -10.66 -3.34 10.90
CA MET A 241 -11.11 -4.47 10.07
C MET A 241 -10.11 -5.62 10.04
N PHE A 242 -8.84 -5.33 10.26
CA PHE A 242 -7.75 -6.29 10.19
C PHE A 242 -6.96 -6.30 11.51
N PRO A 243 -6.47 -7.46 11.95
CA PRO A 243 -5.67 -7.55 13.15
C PRO A 243 -4.33 -6.85 12.96
N VAL A 244 -3.84 -6.18 14.00
CA VAL A 244 -2.46 -5.68 14.07
C VAL A 244 -1.51 -6.86 14.20
N SER A 245 -0.30 -6.75 13.66
CA SER A 245 0.72 -7.81 13.68
C SER A 245 0.92 -8.37 15.09
N SER A 246 1.05 -9.69 15.19
CA SER A 246 1.36 -10.37 16.45
C SER A 246 2.87 -10.63 16.64
N LEU A 247 3.72 -10.19 15.71
CA LEU A 247 5.17 -10.25 15.90
C LEU A 247 5.60 -9.19 16.94
N PRO A 248 6.41 -9.54 17.95
CA PRO A 248 6.91 -8.56 18.91
C PRO A 248 7.60 -7.38 18.21
N LYS A 249 7.28 -6.16 18.65
CA LYS A 249 7.67 -4.85 18.07
C LYS A 249 6.80 -4.39 16.91
N GLU A 250 6.22 -5.30 16.13
CA GLU A 250 5.20 -4.96 15.13
C GLU A 250 3.79 -4.83 15.75
N ASP A 251 3.60 -5.33 16.96
CA ASP A 251 2.36 -5.29 17.74
C ASP A 251 1.91 -3.86 18.14
N GLN A 252 2.78 -2.87 17.93
CA GLN A 252 2.46 -1.44 18.03
C GLN A 252 1.73 -0.90 16.80
N GLY A 253 1.82 -1.63 15.67
CA GLY A 253 1.11 -1.36 14.42
C GLY A 253 1.73 -0.28 13.52
N VAL A 254 2.25 0.81 14.08
CA VAL A 254 3.11 1.76 13.36
C VAL A 254 4.49 1.73 14.00
N VAL A 255 5.51 1.37 13.22
CA VAL A 255 6.87 1.12 13.68
C VAL A 255 7.83 2.05 12.95
N GLU A 256 8.72 2.69 13.69
CA GLU A 256 9.81 3.48 13.11
C GLU A 256 11.00 2.59 12.77
N ASP A 257 11.63 2.82 11.63
CA ASP A 257 12.80 2.09 11.18
C ASP A 257 13.82 3.02 10.51
N GLN A 258 15.08 2.85 10.89
CA GLN A 258 16.22 3.63 10.42
C GLN A 258 16.97 2.90 9.30
N ASP A 259 16.88 1.57 9.26
CA ASP A 259 17.67 0.71 8.39
C ASP A 259 16.95 0.30 7.10
N LEU A 260 15.63 0.40 7.03
CA LEU A 260 14.83 0.10 5.84
C LEU A 260 15.09 1.12 4.72
N ILE A 261 15.69 0.64 3.62
CA ILE A 261 15.95 1.45 2.42
C ILE A 261 14.65 2.05 1.88
N ALA A 262 13.56 1.27 1.88
CA ALA A 262 12.24 1.68 1.38
C ALA A 262 11.68 2.93 2.06
N VAL A 263 11.90 3.12 3.37
CA VAL A 263 11.42 4.31 4.10
C VAL A 263 12.43 5.46 4.09
N GLY A 264 13.62 5.25 3.53
CA GLY A 264 14.61 6.31 3.36
C GLY A 264 15.88 6.16 4.19
N ASN A 265 16.36 4.93 4.45
CA ASN A 265 17.68 4.70 5.05
C ASN A 265 18.72 5.73 4.55
N SER A 266 19.45 6.33 5.48
CA SER A 266 20.44 7.37 5.21
C SER A 266 19.85 8.65 4.60
N ASN A 267 18.61 9.04 4.96
CA ASN A 267 17.89 10.19 4.38
C ASN A 267 17.82 10.13 2.84
N SER A 268 17.65 8.94 2.28
CA SER A 268 17.71 8.74 0.83
C SER A 268 16.41 9.01 0.08
N VAL A 269 15.32 9.42 0.74
CA VAL A 269 14.06 9.76 0.08
C VAL A 269 13.44 11.02 0.69
N ASP A 270 13.01 11.94 -0.17
CA ASP A 270 12.42 13.22 0.25
C ASP A 270 10.90 13.13 0.44
N ALA A 271 10.26 12.23 -0.31
CA ALA A 271 8.84 11.95 -0.22
C ALA A 271 8.45 11.35 1.14
N ALA A 272 7.17 11.51 1.52
CA ALA A 272 6.63 10.74 2.64
C ALA A 272 6.62 9.25 2.25
N SER A 273 7.40 8.40 2.91
CA SER A 273 7.64 7.02 2.44
C SER A 273 7.40 5.99 3.53
N MET A 274 6.49 5.04 3.28
CA MET A 274 6.16 3.97 4.22
C MET A 274 6.17 2.59 3.57
N VAL A 275 6.40 1.55 4.38
CA VAL A 275 6.14 0.16 4.01
C VAL A 275 4.92 -0.32 4.77
N ILE A 276 3.95 -0.91 4.07
CA ILE A 276 2.80 -1.55 4.69
C ILE A 276 2.92 -3.04 4.44
N GLU A 277 3.11 -3.79 5.54
CA GLU A 277 2.95 -5.23 5.57
C GLU A 277 1.47 -5.53 5.86
N TYR A 278 0.69 -5.88 4.84
CA TYR A 278 -0.78 -5.92 4.92
C TYR A 278 -1.35 -7.14 5.68
N GLY A 279 -0.49 -8.04 6.14
CA GLY A 279 -0.83 -9.32 6.74
C GLY A 279 0.20 -10.38 6.38
N TYR A 280 0.04 -11.59 6.89
CA TYR A 280 0.94 -12.70 6.58
C TYR A 280 0.43 -13.53 5.40
N ILE A 281 1.32 -13.94 4.50
CA ILE A 281 0.97 -14.60 3.22
C ILE A 281 0.07 -15.84 3.36
N TYR A 282 0.16 -16.54 4.50
CA TYR A 282 -0.59 -17.77 4.79
C TYR A 282 -1.93 -17.55 5.49
N GLU A 283 -2.33 -16.30 5.73
CA GLU A 283 -3.57 -15.99 6.42
C GLU A 283 -4.81 -16.49 5.65
N PRO A 284 -5.86 -16.96 6.36
CA PRO A 284 -6.99 -17.66 5.73
C PRO A 284 -7.68 -16.88 4.60
N GLN A 285 -7.80 -15.55 4.74
CA GLN A 285 -8.44 -14.69 3.75
C GLN A 285 -7.67 -14.60 2.42
N LEU A 286 -6.39 -14.97 2.39
CA LEU A 286 -5.56 -14.96 1.18
C LEU A 286 -5.57 -16.32 0.44
N ARG A 287 -6.06 -17.38 1.08
CA ARG A 287 -5.97 -18.76 0.56
C ARG A 287 -6.85 -19.02 -0.65
N THR A 288 -8.14 -18.66 -0.55
CA THR A 288 -9.10 -18.92 -1.63
C THR A 288 -9.11 -17.75 -2.60
N PRO A 289 -8.95 -17.95 -3.92
CA PRO A 289 -8.85 -16.86 -4.89
C PRO A 289 -9.98 -15.81 -4.82
N ASP A 290 -11.23 -16.23 -4.61
CA ASP A 290 -12.36 -15.32 -4.50
C ASP A 290 -12.36 -14.51 -3.19
N VAL A 291 -11.99 -15.14 -2.07
CA VAL A 291 -11.88 -14.46 -0.77
C VAL A 291 -10.69 -13.51 -0.79
N ARG A 292 -9.56 -13.95 -1.33
CA ARG A 292 -8.35 -13.15 -1.54
C ARG A 292 -8.66 -11.88 -2.31
N ARG A 293 -9.37 -11.99 -3.44
CA ARG A 293 -9.76 -10.82 -4.25
C ARG A 293 -10.58 -9.80 -3.44
N LEU A 294 -11.50 -10.26 -2.58
CA LEU A 294 -12.28 -9.39 -1.71
C LEU A 294 -11.42 -8.78 -0.59
N ALA A 295 -10.53 -9.57 0.02
CA ALA A 295 -9.61 -9.09 1.04
C ALA A 295 -8.67 -8.01 0.51
N LEU A 296 -8.03 -8.24 -0.65
CA LEU A 296 -7.15 -7.25 -1.30
C LEU A 296 -7.91 -5.96 -1.65
N LYS A 297 -9.17 -6.08 -2.10
CA LYS A 297 -10.01 -4.91 -2.37
C LYS A 297 -10.29 -4.10 -1.12
N GLU A 298 -10.60 -4.77 -0.02
CA GLU A 298 -10.86 -4.08 1.25
C GLU A 298 -9.59 -3.47 1.85
N LEU A 299 -8.45 -4.16 1.81
CA LEU A 299 -7.15 -3.62 2.26
C LEU A 299 -6.78 -2.33 1.50
N ALA A 300 -6.89 -2.37 0.17
CA ALA A 300 -6.66 -1.20 -0.67
C ALA A 300 -7.65 -0.06 -0.38
N PHE A 301 -8.94 -0.39 -0.23
CA PHE A 301 -9.96 0.62 0.08
C PHE A 301 -9.75 1.28 1.44
N GLN A 302 -9.41 0.51 2.49
CA GLN A 302 -9.13 1.06 3.81
C GLN A 302 -7.85 1.90 3.82
N THR A 303 -6.85 1.55 2.99
CA THR A 303 -5.65 2.39 2.79
C THR A 303 -6.03 3.73 2.18
N TYR A 304 -6.82 3.72 1.10
CA TYR A 304 -7.31 4.94 0.47
C TYR A 304 -8.17 5.79 1.42
N LEU A 305 -9.07 5.18 2.19
CA LEU A 305 -9.84 5.90 3.22
C LEU A 305 -8.93 6.52 4.29
N GLY A 306 -7.82 5.87 4.63
CA GLY A 306 -6.83 6.41 5.56
C GLY A 306 -6.13 7.64 5.02
N LEU A 307 -5.82 7.64 3.72
CA LEU A 307 -5.30 8.82 3.02
C LEU A 307 -6.36 9.94 2.98
N ALA A 308 -7.60 9.63 2.64
CA ALA A 308 -8.70 10.59 2.64
C ALA A 308 -8.91 11.21 4.04
N ASP A 309 -8.86 10.41 5.10
CA ASP A 309 -8.89 10.89 6.49
C ASP A 309 -7.71 11.82 6.81
N PHE A 310 -6.50 11.46 6.35
CA PHE A 310 -5.35 12.34 6.49
C PHE A 310 -5.64 13.69 5.82
N PHE A 311 -6.18 13.75 4.61
CA PHE A 311 -6.45 15.04 3.94
C PHE A 311 -7.67 15.81 4.46
N GLY A 312 -8.53 15.17 5.26
CA GLY A 312 -9.74 15.77 5.83
C GLY A 312 -11.02 15.51 5.02
N GLU A 313 -10.99 14.53 4.12
CA GLU A 313 -12.07 14.20 3.17
C GLU A 313 -12.98 13.05 3.66
N ALA A 314 -12.98 12.78 4.96
CA ALA A 314 -13.65 11.62 5.57
C ALA A 314 -15.17 11.51 5.24
N SER A 315 -15.81 12.59 4.79
CA SER A 315 -17.23 12.67 4.43
C SER A 315 -17.57 12.40 2.96
N LEU A 316 -16.59 12.35 2.05
CA LEU A 316 -16.86 12.24 0.60
C LEU A 316 -16.69 10.83 0.01
N VAL A 317 -16.01 9.92 0.73
CA VAL A 317 -15.63 8.59 0.18
C VAL A 317 -16.40 7.43 0.82
N ALA A 318 -16.81 7.59 2.08
CA ALA A 318 -17.56 6.54 2.77
C ALA A 318 -19.05 6.67 2.42
N GLY A 319 -19.54 5.81 1.52
CA GLY A 319 -20.95 5.40 1.60
C GLY A 319 -21.29 4.94 3.03
N SER A 320 -22.58 4.81 3.38
CA SER A 320 -23.09 4.61 4.75
C SER A 320 -22.46 3.52 5.63
N HIS A 321 -21.56 2.69 5.09
CA HIS A 321 -20.97 1.53 5.74
C HIS A 321 -19.44 1.55 5.84
N GLY A 322 -18.72 2.48 5.19
CA GLY A 322 -17.26 2.60 5.30
C GLY A 322 -16.45 1.34 4.93
N SER A 323 -17.04 0.42 4.16
CA SER A 323 -16.46 -0.86 3.75
C SER A 323 -17.05 -1.34 2.42
N THR A 324 -16.26 -2.03 1.60
CA THR A 324 -16.74 -2.66 0.35
C THR A 324 -17.38 -4.03 0.57
N LEU A 325 -17.11 -4.68 1.71
CA LEU A 325 -17.61 -6.02 2.03
C LEU A 325 -19.11 -6.04 2.35
N LEU A 326 -19.62 -4.99 3.01
CA LEU A 326 -21.03 -4.87 3.40
C LEU A 326 -21.96 -4.64 2.20
N LEU A 327 -21.51 -3.89 1.19
CA LEU A 327 -22.26 -3.66 -0.06
C LEU A 327 -22.49 -4.97 -0.83
N LEU A 328 -21.48 -5.85 -0.87
CA LEU A 328 -21.59 -7.15 -1.54
C LEU A 328 -22.62 -8.06 -0.85
N TRP A 329 -22.65 -8.05 0.50
CA TRP A 329 -23.60 -8.87 1.27
C TRP A 329 -25.05 -8.40 1.11
N GLN A 330 -25.28 -7.08 1.04
CA GLN A 330 -26.59 -6.50 0.75
C GLN A 330 -27.04 -6.82 -0.69
N MET A 331 -26.15 -6.72 -1.68
CA MET A 331 -26.45 -7.09 -3.07
C MET A 331 -26.75 -8.59 -3.22
N LEU A 332 -26.03 -9.47 -2.50
CA LEU A 332 -26.29 -10.91 -2.51
C LEU A 332 -27.63 -11.25 -1.85
N LYS A 333 -28.00 -10.57 -0.75
CA LYS A 333 -29.36 -10.66 -0.17
C LYS A 333 -30.42 -10.24 -1.17
N TYR A 334 -30.24 -9.10 -1.85
CA TYR A 334 -31.19 -8.60 -2.85
C TYR A 334 -31.33 -9.53 -4.07
N SER A 335 -30.24 -10.15 -4.54
CA SER A 335 -30.30 -11.11 -5.66
C SER A 335 -31.00 -12.42 -5.29
N ARG A 336 -30.85 -12.90 -4.06
CA ARG A 336 -31.58 -14.06 -3.54
C ARG A 336 -33.06 -13.75 -3.31
N PHE A 337 -33.40 -12.52 -2.91
CA PHE A 337 -34.78 -12.06 -2.75
C PHE A 337 -35.50 -11.92 -4.11
N LYS A 338 -34.83 -11.41 -5.15
CA LYS A 338 -35.39 -11.35 -6.51
C LYS A 338 -35.67 -12.72 -7.13
N ARG A 339 -34.92 -13.78 -6.77
CA ARG A 339 -35.22 -15.16 -7.22
C ARG A 339 -36.47 -15.75 -6.57
N HIS A 340 -36.91 -15.22 -5.42
CA HIS A 340 -38.14 -15.69 -4.75
C HIS A 340 -39.38 -14.86 -5.11
N LEU A 341 -39.23 -13.70 -5.76
CA LEU A 341 -40.35 -12.82 -6.13
C LEU A 341 -40.77 -12.91 -7.61
N LEU A 342 -40.20 -13.85 -8.38
CA LEU A 342 -40.54 -14.12 -9.79
C LEU A 342 -41.35 -15.42 -10.00
N ILE A 343 -41.98 -15.94 -8.95
CA ILE A 343 -42.97 -17.03 -9.04
C ILE A 343 -44.26 -16.56 -8.37
N LYS A 344 -45.11 -15.89 -9.16
CA LYS A 344 -46.57 -15.67 -9.01
C LYS A 344 -46.95 -14.25 -9.45
N VAL A 345 -47.08 -14.07 -10.76
CA VAL A 345 -48.16 -13.24 -11.31
C VAL A 345 -48.72 -14.00 -12.51
N PHE A 346 -49.75 -14.79 -12.26
CA PHE A 346 -50.65 -15.33 -13.26
C PHE A 346 -51.78 -14.32 -13.37
N ILE A 347 -51.92 -13.62 -14.50
CA ILE A 347 -53.14 -12.88 -14.84
C ILE A 347 -53.56 -13.37 -16.23
N PRO A 348 -54.76 -13.96 -16.38
CA PRO A 348 -55.31 -14.31 -17.67
C PRO A 348 -56.08 -13.11 -18.24
N HIS A 349 -55.85 -12.77 -19.49
CA HIS A 349 -56.86 -12.11 -20.32
C HIS A 349 -56.61 -12.45 -21.79
N GLN A 350 -57.39 -13.40 -22.31
CA GLN A 350 -57.73 -13.45 -23.72
C GLN A 350 -59.15 -12.91 -23.86
N ALA A 351 -59.31 -11.84 -24.64
CA ALA A 351 -60.59 -11.46 -25.22
C ALA A 351 -60.41 -11.52 -26.74
N ILE A 352 -61.26 -12.34 -27.35
CA ILE A 352 -61.30 -12.72 -28.76
C ILE A 352 -62.20 -11.72 -29.50
N HIS A 353 -61.73 -11.19 -30.63
CA HIS A 353 -62.61 -10.69 -31.70
C HIS A 353 -62.00 -11.02 -33.06
N ALA A 354 -62.59 -11.97 -33.78
CA ALA A 354 -62.68 -11.99 -35.24
C ALA A 354 -63.75 -13.00 -35.68
N THR A 355 -64.78 -12.49 -36.34
CA THR A 355 -65.88 -13.21 -36.99
C THR A 355 -65.50 -13.70 -38.41
N PRO A 356 -66.32 -14.56 -39.06
CA PRO A 356 -65.84 -15.67 -39.88
C PRO A 356 -66.15 -15.56 -41.39
N ALA A 357 -65.50 -16.39 -42.21
CA ALA A 357 -66.12 -16.99 -43.41
C ALA A 357 -65.32 -18.17 -44.01
N ARG A 358 -65.99 -19.34 -44.09
CA ARG A 358 -66.03 -20.41 -45.14
C ARG A 358 -64.72 -20.94 -45.77
N SER A 359 -64.53 -22.21 -46.14
CA SER A 359 -65.17 -23.53 -45.94
C SER A 359 -64.36 -24.56 -46.78
N ARG A 360 -64.36 -25.84 -46.36
CA ARG A 360 -63.86 -27.07 -47.05
C ARG A 360 -62.33 -27.22 -47.03
N GLY A 361 -61.70 -28.31 -46.57
CA GLY A 361 -62.11 -29.68 -46.26
C GLY A 361 -61.15 -30.61 -46.99
N PHE A 362 -60.24 -31.30 -46.27
CA PHE A 362 -59.83 -32.71 -46.45
C PHE A 362 -58.66 -33.07 -45.52
N LEU A 363 -58.67 -34.33 -45.09
CA LEU A 363 -57.90 -34.94 -44.01
C LEU A 363 -56.85 -35.87 -44.60
N VAL A 364 -55.55 -35.73 -44.27
CA VAL A 364 -54.56 -36.83 -44.37
C VAL A 364 -53.54 -36.72 -43.24
N ARG A 365 -53.36 -37.84 -42.53
CA ARG A 365 -52.38 -38.07 -41.45
C ARG A 365 -50.96 -38.20 -42.00
N ALA A 366 -49.96 -37.72 -41.26
CA ALA A 366 -48.63 -38.32 -41.26
C ALA A 366 -47.96 -38.21 -39.87
N ARG A 367 -47.49 -39.36 -39.38
CA ARG A 367 -46.69 -39.55 -38.17
C ARG A 367 -45.28 -38.98 -38.36
N VAL A 368 -44.70 -38.41 -37.31
CA VAL A 368 -43.24 -38.27 -37.18
C VAL A 368 -42.82 -38.89 -35.84
N ARG A 369 -41.97 -39.92 -35.91
CA ARG A 369 -41.27 -40.53 -34.78
C ARG A 369 -39.99 -39.73 -34.51
N HIS A 370 -39.70 -39.48 -33.23
CA HIS A 370 -38.39 -39.04 -32.75
C HIS A 370 -37.54 -40.24 -32.36
N SER A 371 -36.25 -40.20 -32.66
CA SER A 371 -35.22 -40.99 -31.99
C SER A 371 -33.91 -40.22 -31.99
N MET A 372 -33.41 -39.95 -30.79
CA MET A 372 -32.07 -39.43 -30.50
C MET A 372 -31.04 -40.55 -30.62
N HIS A 373 -29.81 -40.21 -31.02
CA HIS A 373 -28.61 -40.83 -30.44
C HIS A 373 -27.41 -39.87 -30.48
N PHE A 374 -26.70 -39.84 -29.35
CA PHE A 374 -25.40 -39.23 -29.13
C PHE A 374 -24.28 -40.09 -29.73
N SER A 375 -23.17 -39.47 -30.13
CA SER A 375 -21.86 -40.14 -30.18
C SER A 375 -20.74 -39.16 -29.89
N ILE A 376 -19.79 -39.61 -29.07
CA ILE A 376 -18.48 -39.02 -28.78
C ILE A 376 -17.44 -39.89 -29.47
N ASN A 377 -16.44 -39.31 -30.15
CA ASN A 377 -15.03 -39.70 -30.03
C ASN A 377 -14.05 -38.82 -30.87
N SER A 378 -13.00 -38.37 -30.16
CA SER A 378 -11.58 -38.21 -30.52
C SER A 378 -11.09 -38.30 -31.98
N GLU A 379 -10.28 -37.33 -32.43
CA GLU A 379 -8.81 -37.42 -32.58
C GLU A 379 -8.19 -36.19 -33.30
N SER A 380 -6.87 -36.06 -33.14
CA SER A 380 -5.94 -34.96 -33.44
C SER A 380 -5.63 -34.64 -34.92
N LYS A 381 -5.30 -33.37 -35.23
CA LYS A 381 -3.98 -32.87 -35.71
C LYS A 381 -4.02 -31.45 -36.32
N THR A 382 -3.11 -30.60 -35.84
CA THR A 382 -2.37 -29.50 -36.51
C THR A 382 -3.06 -28.56 -37.52
N SER A 383 -3.12 -27.26 -37.18
CA SER A 383 -2.55 -26.12 -37.96
C SER A 383 -3.11 -24.78 -37.46
N GLY A 384 -2.34 -23.69 -37.60
CA GLY A 384 -2.93 -22.35 -37.74
C GLY A 384 -2.68 -21.36 -36.61
N VAL A 385 -1.50 -20.73 -36.66
CA VAL A 385 -1.19 -19.44 -36.03
C VAL A 385 -2.17 -18.37 -36.54
N LEU A 386 -2.77 -17.60 -35.62
CA LEU A 386 -3.28 -16.20 -35.73
C LEU A 386 -4.63 -16.04 -35.00
N SER A 387 -4.61 -15.57 -33.75
CA SER A 387 -5.37 -14.39 -33.29
C SER A 387 -5.40 -14.28 -31.76
N GLU A 388 -4.37 -13.68 -31.17
CA GLU A 388 -4.49 -13.20 -29.77
C GLU A 388 -3.60 -11.99 -29.48
N LYS A 389 -3.52 -11.08 -30.47
CA LYS A 389 -2.82 -9.78 -30.36
C LYS A 389 -3.76 -8.57 -30.29
N ARG A 390 -5.01 -8.72 -29.83
CA ARG A 390 -5.99 -7.60 -29.83
C ARG A 390 -6.51 -7.15 -28.46
N HIS A 391 -5.96 -7.63 -27.35
CA HIS A 391 -6.33 -7.12 -26.02
C HIS A 391 -5.18 -6.49 -25.21
N ALA A 392 -3.93 -6.51 -25.70
CA ALA A 392 -2.80 -5.85 -25.03
C ALA A 392 -2.51 -4.42 -25.54
N GLN A 393 -3.20 -3.94 -26.59
CA GLN A 393 -2.85 -2.69 -27.27
C GLN A 393 -3.73 -1.48 -26.88
N ASN A 394 -4.79 -1.69 -26.08
CA ASN A 394 -5.70 -0.62 -25.67
C ASN A 394 -5.36 0.02 -24.31
N PHE A 395 -4.32 -0.46 -23.61
CA PHE A 395 -3.91 0.11 -22.31
C PHE A 395 -2.66 1.00 -22.39
N ALA A 396 -1.81 0.83 -23.41
CA ALA A 396 -0.64 1.67 -23.64
C ALA A 396 -0.98 3.10 -24.13
N ASN A 397 -2.19 3.32 -24.64
CA ASN A 397 -2.60 4.62 -25.19
C ASN A 397 -3.21 5.59 -24.16
N PHE A 398 -3.41 5.17 -22.91
CA PHE A 398 -3.99 6.03 -21.87
C PHE A 398 -2.94 6.91 -21.15
N PHE A 399 -1.66 6.58 -21.24
CA PHE A 399 -0.56 7.30 -20.58
C PHE A 399 0.23 8.26 -21.49
N ASN A 400 -0.21 8.47 -22.73
CA ASN A 400 0.51 9.31 -23.71
C ASN A 400 -0.27 10.56 -24.16
N GLN A 401 -1.22 11.06 -23.37
CA GLN A 401 -1.82 12.37 -23.62
C GLN A 401 -1.90 13.18 -22.32
N THR A 402 -1.32 14.39 -22.42
CA THR A 402 -1.13 15.49 -21.45
C THR A 402 -0.07 15.30 -20.38
#